data_AF-A0A9P7X8N5-F1
#
_entry.id   AF-A0A9P7X8N5-F1
#
_cell.length_a   1.000
_cell.length_b   1.000
_cell.length_c   1.000
_cell.angle_alpha   90.00
_cell.angle_beta   90.00
_cell.angle_gamma   90.00
#
_symmetry.space_group_name_H-M   'P 1'
#
loop_
_entity.id
_entity.type
_entity.pdbx_description
1 polymer ?
#
loop_
_entity_poly.entity_id
_entity_poly.type
_entity_poly.pdbx_seq_one_letter_code
_entity_poly.pdbx_strand_id
1 'polypeptide(L)'
;MSTPSPISVAHRPSAVFTVEVQSPTDVGRIHLSGGAEHDETNRIRAEKAARYPDDNLEYSVPKVVESLREGRRDSCNTVPIVAALLAAIEAAMIVLIKTHHATMIPALIASASPTVGSANATTFLLILSYVGLILNTSTTFSSRLLIERLRKFVFVWEGVKPVLTDSSVRSTRRLLRWDTAPEEVWHILEFYHFSTLLASFLIISTQILMFIWISEEAAVAVVSTAIALFCLIPFVTIFL
;
A
#
# COMPACT_ATOMS: atom_id res chain seq x y z
N MET A 1 33.48 39.28 -21.65
CA MET A 1 33.25 38.60 -20.36
C MET A 1 32.11 39.33 -19.67
N SER A 2 30.91 38.77 -19.79
CA SER A 2 29.66 39.38 -19.38
C SER A 2 28.90 38.37 -18.54
N THR A 3 28.81 38.63 -17.23
CA THR A 3 28.04 37.84 -16.27
C THR A 3 26.57 38.24 -16.32
N PRO A 4 25.62 37.32 -16.57
CA PRO A 4 24.21 37.56 -16.32
C PRO A 4 23.73 36.89 -15.03
N SER A 5 23.35 37.77 -14.10
CA SER A 5 22.26 37.79 -13.12
C SER A 5 21.71 36.51 -12.46
N PRO A 6 21.44 36.55 -11.14
CA PRO A 6 20.80 35.45 -10.40
C PRO A 6 19.31 35.33 -10.75
N ILE A 7 18.89 34.09 -11.01
CA ILE A 7 17.49 33.71 -11.23
C ILE A 7 16.79 33.65 -9.87
N SER A 8 15.87 34.60 -9.63
CA SER A 8 14.97 34.61 -8.49
C SER A 8 13.88 33.54 -8.68
N VAL A 9 14.00 32.42 -7.98
CA VAL A 9 12.97 31.38 -7.94
C VAL A 9 11.84 31.84 -7.02
N ALA A 10 10.73 32.26 -7.62
CA ALA A 10 9.50 32.59 -6.89
C ALA A 10 8.95 31.31 -6.24
N HIS A 11 9.06 31.23 -4.92
CA HIS A 11 8.47 30.18 -4.10
C HIS A 11 6.94 30.29 -4.18
N ARG A 12 6.29 29.37 -4.89
CA ARG A 12 4.83 29.25 -4.92
C ARG A 12 4.39 28.74 -3.53
N PRO A 13 3.54 29.46 -2.77
CA PRO A 13 3.02 28.94 -1.51
C PRO A 13 2.09 27.76 -1.81
N SER A 14 2.39 26.63 -1.19
CA SER A 14 1.56 25.43 -1.19
C SER A 14 0.17 25.78 -0.68
N ALA A 15 -0.86 25.45 -1.46
CA ALA A 15 -2.25 25.56 -1.03
C ALA A 15 -2.47 24.67 0.19
N VAL A 16 -2.57 25.28 1.37
CA VAL A 16 -3.01 24.63 2.60
C VAL A 16 -4.51 24.43 2.45
N PHE A 17 -4.91 23.18 2.22
CA PHE A 17 -6.31 22.77 2.25
C PHE A 17 -6.74 22.66 3.72
N THR A 18 -7.17 23.77 4.31
CA THR A 18 -7.91 23.76 5.58
C THR A 18 -9.29 23.19 5.31
N VAL A 19 -9.51 21.93 5.70
CA VAL A 19 -10.85 21.36 5.82
C VAL A 19 -11.47 21.95 7.07
N GLU A 20 -12.34 22.94 6.88
CA GLU A 20 -13.18 23.51 7.92
C GLU A 20 -14.22 22.46 8.32
N VAL A 21 -13.99 21.81 9.47
CA VAL A 21 -14.96 20.91 10.08
C VAL A 21 -16.07 21.77 10.68
N GLN A 22 -17.18 21.86 9.97
CA GLN A 22 -18.38 22.56 10.39
C GLN A 22 -19.02 21.83 11.59
N SER A 23 -18.92 22.45 12.76
CA SER A 23 -19.48 21.99 14.03
C SER A 23 -20.99 22.34 14.11
N PRO A 24 -21.80 21.53 14.82
CA PRO A 24 -23.21 21.36 14.57
C PRO A 24 -24.07 22.24 15.47
N THR A 25 -24.97 23.00 14.88
CA THR A 25 -26.05 23.69 15.60
C THR A 25 -27.32 23.60 14.78
N ASP A 26 -28.09 22.53 14.98
CA ASP A 26 -29.53 22.65 15.19
C ASP A 26 -30.10 21.35 15.74
N VAL A 27 -30.11 21.24 17.07
CA VAL A 27 -30.82 20.17 17.77
C VAL A 27 -32.16 20.73 18.21
N GLY A 28 -33.20 20.41 17.42
CA GLY A 28 -34.59 20.56 17.83
C GLY A 28 -34.83 19.86 19.16
N ARG A 29 -35.19 20.64 20.17
CA ARG A 29 -35.53 20.17 21.52
C ARG A 29 -36.87 19.44 21.48
N ILE A 30 -36.84 18.13 21.29
CA ILE A 30 -38.01 17.26 21.45
C ILE A 30 -38.18 17.00 22.95
N HIS A 31 -39.21 17.61 23.54
CA HIS A 31 -39.66 17.30 24.90
C HIS A 31 -40.34 15.92 24.88
N LEU A 32 -39.58 14.85 25.17
CA LEU A 32 -40.14 13.54 25.46
C LEU A 32 -40.43 13.44 26.96
N SER A 33 -41.72 13.35 27.28
CA SER A 33 -42.25 12.97 28.58
C SER A 33 -41.94 11.49 28.84
N GLY A 34 -40.69 11.19 29.22
CA GLY A 34 -40.15 9.83 29.38
C GLY A 34 -39.82 9.46 30.84
N GLY A 35 -40.66 9.84 31.80
CA GLY A 35 -40.40 9.58 33.23
C GLY A 35 -40.51 8.11 33.65
N ALA A 36 -41.29 7.29 32.93
CA ALA A 36 -41.55 5.90 33.31
C ALA A 36 -40.60 4.89 32.63
N GLU A 37 -40.13 5.17 31.42
CA GLU A 37 -39.28 4.25 30.64
C GLU A 37 -37.82 4.26 31.13
N HIS A 38 -37.40 5.37 31.76
CA HIS A 38 -36.06 5.50 32.31
C HIS A 38 -35.88 4.66 33.61
N ASP A 39 -36.95 4.45 34.35
CA ASP A 39 -36.92 3.66 35.58
C ASP A 39 -36.84 2.15 35.29
N GLU A 40 -37.53 1.70 34.23
CA GLU A 40 -37.48 0.31 33.79
C GLU A 40 -36.13 -0.07 33.16
N THR A 41 -35.52 0.84 32.39
CA THR A 41 -34.16 0.63 31.87
C THR A 41 -33.12 0.57 32.99
N ASN A 42 -33.24 1.38 34.04
CA ASN A 42 -32.34 1.34 35.20
C ASN A 42 -32.53 0.06 36.03
N ARG A 43 -33.78 -0.40 36.20
CA ARG A 43 -34.08 -1.65 36.90
C ARG A 43 -33.53 -2.87 36.16
N ILE A 44 -33.67 -2.93 34.84
CA ILE A 44 -33.08 -3.99 34.00
C ILE A 44 -31.54 -3.94 34.05
N ARG A 45 -30.94 -2.75 34.13
CA ARG A 45 -29.49 -2.58 34.27
C ARG A 45 -28.98 -3.08 35.63
N ALA A 46 -29.67 -2.74 36.71
CA ALA A 46 -29.35 -3.18 38.06
C ALA A 46 -29.53 -4.69 38.22
N GLU A 47 -30.59 -5.26 37.63
CA GLU A 47 -30.83 -6.70 37.64
C GLU A 47 -29.78 -7.46 36.81
N LYS A 48 -29.34 -6.92 35.67
CA LYS A 48 -28.22 -7.50 34.91
C LYS A 48 -26.89 -7.42 35.68
N ALA A 49 -26.60 -6.28 36.31
CA ALA A 49 -25.37 -6.09 37.10
C ALA A 49 -25.32 -7.02 38.33
N ALA A 50 -26.46 -7.32 38.95
CA ALA A 50 -26.55 -8.26 40.07
C ALA A 50 -26.39 -9.73 39.64
N ARG A 51 -26.69 -10.06 38.37
CA ARG A 51 -26.67 -11.44 37.85
C ARG A 51 -25.28 -11.88 37.37
N TYR A 52 -24.38 -10.93 37.08
CA TYR A 52 -22.99 -11.18 36.67
C TYR A 52 -22.03 -10.27 37.47
N PRO A 53 -21.76 -10.57 38.74
CA PRO A 53 -20.87 -9.77 39.59
C PRO A 53 -19.39 -9.77 39.13
N ASP A 54 -19.03 -10.62 38.16
CA ASP A 54 -17.68 -10.80 37.61
C ASP A 54 -17.52 -10.29 36.15
N ASP A 55 -18.41 -9.41 35.68
CA ASP A 55 -18.35 -8.80 34.33
C ASP A 55 -17.15 -7.84 34.11
N ASN A 56 -16.23 -7.74 35.09
CA ASN A 56 -14.98 -7.01 35.01
C ASN A 56 -13.77 -7.90 34.72
N LEU A 57 -13.96 -9.06 34.06
CA LEU A 57 -12.82 -9.73 33.43
C LEU A 57 -12.34 -8.86 32.27
N GLU A 58 -11.33 -8.04 32.53
CA GLU A 58 -10.60 -7.30 31.52
C GLU A 58 -9.94 -8.30 30.57
N TYR A 59 -10.65 -8.64 29.50
CA TYR A 59 -10.17 -9.55 28.49
C TYR A 59 -9.02 -8.87 27.73
N SER A 60 -7.79 -9.17 28.15
CA SER A 60 -6.58 -8.76 27.46
C SER A 60 -6.32 -9.72 26.30
N VAL A 61 -6.20 -9.17 25.09
CA VAL A 61 -5.84 -9.93 23.90
C VAL A 61 -4.45 -10.54 24.11
N PRO A 62 -4.20 -11.80 23.72
CA PRO A 62 -2.86 -12.38 23.85
C PRO A 62 -1.81 -11.51 23.16
N LYS A 63 -0.71 -11.21 23.85
CA LYS A 63 0.39 -10.34 23.35
C LYS A 63 0.90 -10.74 21.95
N VAL A 64 0.83 -12.04 21.63
CA VAL A 64 1.20 -12.56 20.30
C VAL A 64 0.32 -11.98 19.18
N VAL A 65 -1.00 -11.93 19.40
CA VAL A 65 -1.96 -11.38 18.43
C VAL A 65 -1.76 -9.88 18.27
N GLU A 66 -1.45 -9.18 19.37
CA GLU A 66 -1.13 -7.75 19.33
C GLU A 66 0.15 -7.47 18.52
N SER A 67 1.20 -8.28 18.72
CA SER A 67 2.44 -8.14 17.94
C SER A 67 2.26 -8.40 16.45
N LEU A 68 1.44 -9.41 16.08
CA LEU A 68 1.12 -9.71 14.69
C LEU A 68 0.29 -8.59 14.04
N ARG A 69 -0.63 -7.99 14.82
CA ARG A 69 -1.44 -6.87 14.36
C ARG A 69 -0.58 -5.63 14.08
N GLU A 70 0.36 -5.33 14.97
CA GLU A 70 1.28 -4.21 14.79
C GLU A 70 2.21 -4.45 13.58
N GLY A 71 2.80 -5.65 13.48
CA GLY A 71 3.64 -6.01 12.33
C GLY A 71 2.91 -5.93 10.99
N ARG A 72 1.63 -6.35 10.96
CA ARG A 72 0.80 -6.23 9.75
C ARG A 72 0.49 -4.77 9.43
N ARG A 73 0.22 -3.94 10.44
CA ARG A 73 -0.03 -2.49 10.27
C ARG A 73 1.18 -1.77 9.70
N ASP A 74 2.36 -2.05 10.25
CA ASP A 74 3.62 -1.46 9.81
C ASP A 74 3.96 -1.88 8.37
N SER A 75 3.78 -3.16 8.05
CA SER A 75 3.97 -3.66 6.69
C SER A 75 3.03 -2.97 5.70
N CYS A 76 1.76 -2.78 6.07
CA CYS A 76 0.79 -2.12 5.19
C CYS A 76 1.08 -0.63 4.98
N ASN A 77 1.70 0.05 5.94
CA ASN A 77 2.07 1.46 5.82
C ASN A 77 3.35 1.68 4.98
N THR A 78 4.28 0.73 4.99
CA THR A 78 5.56 0.84 4.27
C THR A 78 5.43 0.51 2.78
N VAL A 79 4.56 -0.43 2.41
CA VAL A 79 4.39 -0.85 1.00
C VAL A 79 3.98 0.28 0.03
N PRO A 80 3.00 1.16 0.33
CA PRO A 80 2.66 2.27 -0.55
C PRO A 80 3.84 3.23 -0.79
N ILE A 81 4.71 3.40 0.21
CA ILE A 81 5.89 4.26 0.12
C ILE A 81 6.89 3.65 -0.86
N VAL A 82 7.15 2.36 -0.74
CA VAL A 82 8.03 1.62 -1.66
C VAL A 82 7.47 1.65 -3.09
N ALA A 83 6.17 1.39 -3.27
CA ALA A 83 5.52 1.44 -4.59
C ALA A 83 5.60 2.84 -5.23
N ALA A 84 5.42 3.90 -4.43
CA ALA A 84 5.58 5.28 -4.89
C ALA A 84 7.04 5.60 -5.30
N LEU A 85 8.03 5.09 -4.56
CA LEU A 85 9.44 5.22 -4.89
C LEU A 85 9.78 4.49 -6.21
N LEU A 86 9.27 3.28 -6.39
CA LEU A 86 9.43 2.52 -7.64
C LEU A 86 8.78 3.24 -8.83
N ALA A 87 7.60 3.85 -8.63
CA ALA A 87 6.97 4.69 -9.66
C ALA A 87 7.82 5.92 -10.02
N ALA A 88 8.45 6.56 -9.04
CA ALA A 88 9.37 7.67 -9.29
C ALA A 88 10.62 7.24 -10.07
N ILE A 89 11.17 6.06 -9.76
CA ILE A 89 12.28 5.46 -10.52
C ILE A 89 11.86 5.20 -11.97
N GLU A 90 10.68 4.62 -12.20
CA GLU A 90 10.15 4.40 -13.56
C GLU A 90 9.97 5.71 -14.34
N ALA A 91 9.43 6.75 -13.69
CA ALA A 91 9.30 8.06 -14.31
C ALA A 91 10.68 8.65 -14.68
N ALA A 92 11.69 8.50 -13.81
CA ALA A 92 13.05 8.91 -14.09
C ALA A 92 13.67 8.10 -15.26
N MET A 93 13.44 6.79 -15.30
CA MET A 93 13.90 5.92 -16.40
C MET A 93 13.29 6.33 -17.74
N ILE A 94 11.99 6.67 -17.79
CA ILE A 94 11.36 7.19 -19.01
C ILE A 94 12.06 8.45 -19.51
N VAL A 95 12.38 9.38 -18.60
CA VAL A 95 13.11 10.61 -18.96
C VAL A 95 14.52 10.28 -19.47
N LEU A 96 15.24 9.39 -18.79
CA LEU A 96 16.58 8.95 -19.19
C LEU A 96 16.56 8.30 -20.59
N ILE A 97 15.66 7.37 -20.84
CA ILE A 97 15.53 6.70 -22.15
C ILE A 97 15.23 7.72 -23.25
N LYS A 98 14.31 8.66 -23.01
CA LYS A 98 13.95 9.70 -24.00
C LYS A 98 15.09 10.67 -24.27
N THR A 99 15.82 11.10 -23.24
CA THR A 99 16.98 11.99 -23.39
C THR A 99 18.13 11.30 -24.13
N HIS A 100 18.38 10.03 -23.82
CA HIS A 100 19.39 9.23 -24.52
C HIS A 100 19.02 9.02 -26.00
N HIS A 101 17.75 8.72 -26.29
CA HIS A 101 17.25 8.60 -27.66
C HIS A 101 17.38 9.91 -28.44
N ALA A 102 17.02 11.04 -27.84
CA ALA A 102 17.10 12.36 -28.47
C ALA A 102 18.55 12.81 -28.76
N THR A 103 19.52 12.39 -27.95
CA THR A 103 20.94 12.78 -28.08
C THR A 103 21.74 11.85 -29.00
N MET A 104 21.45 10.54 -28.99
CA MET A 104 22.16 9.59 -29.86
C MET A 104 21.70 9.59 -31.32
N ILE A 105 20.42 9.85 -31.60
CA ILE A 105 19.89 9.75 -32.99
C ILE A 105 20.57 10.73 -33.96
N PRO A 106 20.78 12.01 -33.63
CA PRO A 106 21.45 12.92 -34.56
C PRO A 106 22.92 12.54 -34.82
N ALA A 107 23.60 11.96 -33.83
CA ALA A 107 25.02 11.60 -33.93
C ALA A 107 25.27 10.28 -34.70
N LEU A 108 24.38 9.29 -34.56
CA LEU A 108 24.48 8.03 -35.30
C LEU A 108 24.07 8.16 -36.78
N ILE A 109 23.14 9.06 -37.12
CA ILE A 109 22.80 9.31 -38.54
C ILE A 109 23.98 9.93 -39.30
N ALA A 110 24.85 10.67 -38.60
CA ALA A 110 26.05 11.28 -39.20
C ALA A 110 27.24 10.31 -39.32
N SER A 111 27.23 9.17 -38.63
CA SER A 111 28.34 8.21 -38.59
C SER A 111 27.83 6.80 -38.89
N ALA A 112 28.02 6.37 -40.14
CA ALA A 112 27.53 5.12 -40.69
C ALA A 112 27.80 3.87 -39.81
N SER A 113 26.75 3.31 -39.23
CA SER A 113 26.38 1.88 -39.26
C SER A 113 25.18 1.69 -38.33
N PRO A 114 23.96 1.43 -38.84
CA PRO A 114 22.81 1.19 -37.99
C PRO A 114 22.99 -0.20 -37.37
N THR A 115 23.44 -0.26 -36.13
CA THR A 115 23.22 -1.46 -35.31
C THR A 115 21.70 -1.57 -35.09
N VAL A 116 21.03 -2.27 -36.00
CA VAL A 116 19.56 -2.48 -36.06
C VAL A 116 18.99 -3.06 -34.73
N GLY A 117 19.85 -3.55 -33.84
CA GLY A 117 19.48 -4.00 -32.49
C GLY A 117 19.17 -2.89 -31.47
N SER A 118 19.75 -1.68 -31.58
CA SER A 118 19.66 -0.67 -30.50
C SER A 118 18.32 0.06 -30.44
N ALA A 119 17.72 0.39 -31.59
CA ALA A 119 16.43 1.10 -31.65
C ALA A 119 15.26 0.24 -31.13
N ASN A 120 15.30 -1.07 -31.39
CA ASN A 120 14.30 -2.01 -30.89
C ASN A 120 14.42 -2.18 -29.36
N ALA A 121 15.66 -2.25 -28.85
CA ALA A 121 15.92 -2.36 -27.42
C ALA A 121 15.45 -1.11 -26.64
N THR A 122 15.70 0.10 -27.14
CA THR A 122 15.23 1.34 -26.50
C THR A 122 13.71 1.46 -26.49
N THR A 123 13.05 1.03 -27.58
CA THR A 123 11.58 1.02 -27.66
C THR A 123 10.98 0.02 -26.68
N PHE A 124 11.58 -1.16 -26.58
CA PHE A 124 11.16 -2.18 -25.61
C PHE A 124 11.32 -1.71 -24.16
N LEU A 125 12.46 -1.10 -23.83
CA LEU A 125 12.70 -0.48 -22.53
C LEU A 125 11.64 0.58 -22.20
N LEU A 126 11.31 1.44 -23.18
CA LEU A 126 10.28 2.47 -22.99
C LEU A 126 8.90 1.86 -22.70
N ILE A 127 8.52 0.82 -23.44
CA ILE A 127 7.26 0.09 -23.20
C ILE A 127 7.26 -0.52 -21.80
N LEU A 128 8.34 -1.19 -21.41
CA LEU A 128 8.47 -1.75 -20.07
C LEU A 128 8.35 -0.69 -18.98
N SER A 129 8.94 0.49 -19.16
CA SER A 129 8.84 1.56 -18.16
C SER A 129 7.42 2.11 -18.02
N TYR A 130 6.68 2.22 -19.11
CA TYR A 130 5.25 2.58 -19.02
C TYR A 130 4.43 1.50 -18.32
N VAL A 131 4.67 0.23 -18.60
CA VAL A 131 3.99 -0.89 -17.93
C VAL A 131 4.33 -0.90 -16.44
N GLY A 132 5.60 -0.78 -16.07
CA GLY A 132 6.05 -0.71 -14.69
C GLY A 132 5.46 0.48 -13.94
N LEU A 133 5.37 1.66 -14.56
CA LEU A 133 4.73 2.84 -13.98
C LEU A 133 3.24 2.59 -13.67
N ILE A 134 2.51 1.98 -14.61
CA ILE A 134 1.09 1.64 -14.42
C ILE A 134 0.92 0.62 -13.30
N LEU A 135 1.76 -0.42 -13.27
CA LEU A 135 1.72 -1.44 -12.23
C LEU A 135 2.07 -0.88 -10.84
N ASN A 136 3.07 0.00 -10.73
CA ASN A 136 3.42 0.67 -9.47
C ASN A 136 2.30 1.60 -8.98
N THR A 137 1.65 2.31 -9.90
CA THR A 137 0.49 3.16 -9.56
C THR A 137 -0.69 2.31 -9.10
N SER A 138 -0.97 1.19 -9.79
CA SER A 138 -2.00 0.23 -9.40
C SER A 138 -1.71 -0.39 -8.03
N THR A 139 -0.46 -0.78 -7.77
CA THR A 139 0.00 -1.31 -6.48
C THR A 139 -0.21 -0.30 -5.36
N THR A 140 0.06 0.98 -5.63
CA THR A 140 -0.18 2.08 -4.69
C THR A 140 -1.68 2.21 -4.38
N PHE A 141 -2.56 2.19 -5.37
CA PHE A 141 -4.00 2.26 -5.15
C PHE A 141 -4.52 1.02 -4.39
N SER A 142 -4.07 -0.17 -4.78
CA SER A 142 -4.39 -1.44 -4.14
C SER A 142 -3.95 -1.47 -2.67
N SER A 143 -2.75 -0.98 -2.34
CA SER A 143 -2.26 -0.88 -0.96
C SER A 143 -3.14 0.01 -0.08
N ARG A 144 -3.61 1.15 -0.62
CA ARG A 144 -4.53 2.04 0.09
C ARG A 144 -5.87 1.37 0.36
N LEU A 145 -6.41 0.64 -0.63
CA LEU A 145 -7.63 -0.14 -0.45
C LEU A 145 -7.45 -1.22 0.63
N LEU A 146 -6.29 -1.87 0.67
CA LEU A 146 -5.94 -2.86 1.69
C LEU A 146 -5.91 -2.22 3.10
N ILE A 147 -5.27 -1.05 3.24
CA ILE A 147 -5.23 -0.27 4.49
C ILE A 147 -6.64 0.13 4.95
N GLU A 148 -7.49 0.58 4.03
CA GLU A 148 -8.88 0.93 4.35
C GLU A 148 -9.68 -0.28 4.85
N ARG A 149 -9.48 -1.44 4.23
CA ARG A 149 -10.10 -2.70 4.68
C ARG A 149 -9.57 -3.12 6.05
N LEU A 150 -8.26 -3.08 6.28
CA LEU A 150 -7.63 -3.35 7.58
C LEU A 150 -8.17 -2.44 8.69
N ARG A 151 -8.38 -1.15 8.39
CA ARG A 151 -8.94 -0.21 9.36
C ARG A 151 -10.37 -0.58 9.77
N LYS A 152 -11.18 -1.09 8.84
CA LYS A 152 -12.54 -1.56 9.14
C LYS A 152 -12.51 -2.78 10.05
N PHE A 153 -11.58 -3.72 9.84
CA PHE A 153 -11.40 -4.87 10.74
C PHE A 153 -11.03 -4.40 12.15
N VAL A 154 -10.03 -3.54 12.29
CA VAL A 154 -9.61 -2.98 13.59
C VAL A 154 -10.80 -2.41 14.39
N PHE A 155 -11.68 -1.65 13.75
CA PHE A 155 -12.83 -1.04 14.42
C PHE A 155 -13.87 -2.06 14.90
N VAL A 156 -14.11 -3.12 14.13
CA VAL A 156 -15.04 -4.19 14.51
C VAL A 156 -14.54 -4.94 15.75
N TRP A 157 -13.23 -5.18 15.83
CA TRP A 157 -12.63 -5.89 16.95
C TRP A 157 -12.65 -5.09 18.26
N GLU A 158 -12.44 -3.77 18.19
CA GLU A 158 -12.50 -2.89 19.37
C GLU A 158 -13.94 -2.63 19.84
N GLY A 159 -14.92 -2.70 18.94
CA GLY A 159 -16.33 -2.50 19.25
C GLY A 159 -17.02 -3.69 19.91
N VAL A 160 -16.50 -4.91 19.76
CA VAL A 160 -17.08 -6.11 20.36
C VAL A 160 -16.41 -6.39 21.69
N LYS A 161 -16.96 -5.84 22.78
CA LYS A 161 -16.70 -6.40 24.12
C LYS A 161 -17.32 -7.80 24.17
N PRO A 162 -16.56 -8.87 24.39
CA PRO A 162 -17.14 -10.21 24.50
C PRO A 162 -18.00 -10.25 25.76
N VAL A 163 -19.32 -10.20 25.60
CA VAL A 163 -20.23 -10.50 26.70
C VAL A 163 -20.10 -12.01 26.94
N LEU A 164 -19.30 -12.38 27.95
CA LEU A 164 -19.10 -13.75 28.42
C LEU A 164 -20.38 -14.24 29.11
N THR A 165 -21.46 -14.38 28.34
CA THR A 165 -22.62 -15.14 28.81
C THR A 165 -22.34 -16.62 28.58
N ASP A 166 -22.50 -17.43 29.63
CA ASP A 166 -22.09 -18.85 29.78
C ASP A 166 -22.66 -19.85 28.74
N SER A 167 -23.36 -19.37 27.70
CA SER A 167 -23.88 -20.16 26.57
C SER A 167 -23.15 -19.90 25.23
N SER A 168 -22.05 -19.11 25.27
CA SER A 168 -21.52 -18.35 24.14
C SER A 168 -20.50 -19.08 23.23
N VAL A 169 -20.23 -20.38 23.40
CA VAL A 169 -19.36 -21.10 22.43
C VAL A 169 -19.94 -21.04 21.00
N ARG A 170 -21.28 -20.93 20.86
CA ARG A 170 -21.95 -20.67 19.56
C ARG A 170 -21.82 -19.22 19.08
N SER A 171 -21.67 -18.25 19.98
CA SER A 171 -21.55 -16.83 19.66
C SER A 171 -20.12 -16.47 19.25
N THR A 172 -19.10 -17.02 19.91
CA THR A 172 -17.70 -16.92 19.46
C THR A 172 -17.53 -17.48 18.04
N ARG A 173 -18.20 -18.60 17.73
CA ARG A 173 -18.22 -19.18 16.38
C ARG A 173 -18.95 -18.33 15.35
N ARG A 174 -19.94 -17.52 15.76
CA ARG A 174 -20.64 -16.56 14.91
C ARG A 174 -19.84 -15.28 14.71
N LEU A 175 -19.09 -14.83 15.72
CA LEU A 175 -18.15 -13.71 15.59
C LEU A 175 -17.00 -14.08 14.65
N LEU A 176 -16.43 -15.29 14.81
CA LEU A 176 -15.47 -15.84 13.85
C LEU A 176 -16.05 -15.93 12.43
N ARG A 177 -17.34 -16.27 12.29
CA ARG A 177 -18.06 -16.33 10.99
C ARG A 177 -18.41 -14.97 10.38
N TRP A 178 -18.44 -13.91 11.17
CA TRP A 178 -18.60 -12.53 10.68
C TRP A 178 -17.25 -11.88 10.38
N ASP A 179 -16.18 -12.31 11.06
CA ASP A 179 -14.78 -12.00 10.70
C ASP A 179 -14.33 -12.69 9.42
N THR A 180 -14.94 -13.81 9.04
CA THR A 180 -14.89 -14.30 7.67
C THR A 180 -15.77 -13.44 6.76
N ALA A 181 -15.42 -12.15 6.58
CA ALA A 181 -15.50 -11.62 5.22
C ALA A 181 -14.87 -12.68 4.31
N PRO A 182 -15.49 -13.07 3.18
CA PRO A 182 -15.13 -14.31 2.47
C PRO A 182 -13.61 -14.39 2.39
N GLU A 183 -13.00 -15.30 3.17
CA GLU A 183 -11.54 -15.36 3.37
C GLU A 183 -10.85 -15.39 2.01
N GLU A 184 -11.53 -16.02 1.05
CA GLU A 184 -11.24 -16.02 -0.38
C GLU A 184 -10.97 -14.64 -0.97
N VAL A 185 -11.81 -13.62 -0.73
CA VAL A 185 -11.63 -12.27 -1.29
C VAL A 185 -10.40 -11.58 -0.69
N TRP A 186 -10.14 -11.80 0.60
CA TRP A 186 -8.95 -11.25 1.25
C TRP A 186 -7.68 -11.88 0.67
N HIS A 187 -7.64 -13.21 0.59
CA HIS A 187 -6.50 -13.93 0.01
C HIS A 187 -6.29 -13.58 -1.46
N ILE A 188 -7.35 -13.41 -2.25
CA ILE A 188 -7.25 -12.95 -3.64
C ILE A 188 -6.67 -11.54 -3.71
N LEU A 189 -7.12 -10.62 -2.84
CA LEU A 189 -6.62 -9.25 -2.82
C LEU A 189 -5.16 -9.18 -2.39
N GLU A 190 -4.78 -9.94 -1.35
CA GLU A 190 -3.41 -10.06 -0.86
C GLU A 190 -2.49 -10.67 -1.92
N PHE A 191 -2.94 -11.74 -2.58
CA PHE A 191 -2.22 -12.36 -3.69
C PHE A 191 -2.07 -11.42 -4.90
N TYR A 192 -3.14 -10.74 -5.30
CA TYR A 192 -3.08 -9.74 -6.37
C TYR A 192 -2.10 -8.62 -6.02
N HIS A 193 -2.16 -8.12 -4.78
CA HIS A 193 -1.26 -7.07 -4.31
C HIS A 193 0.21 -7.51 -4.31
N PHE A 194 0.49 -8.71 -3.80
CA PHE A 194 1.84 -9.27 -3.78
C PHE A 194 2.37 -9.55 -5.19
N SER A 195 1.54 -10.15 -6.06
CA SER A 195 1.92 -10.47 -7.45
C SER A 195 2.20 -9.23 -8.29
N THR A 196 1.42 -8.16 -8.12
CA THR A 196 1.64 -6.89 -8.82
C THR A 196 2.91 -6.19 -8.34
N LEU A 197 3.18 -6.18 -7.03
CA LEU A 197 4.42 -5.64 -6.47
C LEU A 197 5.65 -6.41 -6.98
N LEU A 198 5.58 -7.74 -6.97
CA LEU A 198 6.65 -8.58 -7.49
C LEU A 198 6.88 -8.37 -8.99
N ALA A 199 5.80 -8.33 -9.78
CA ALA A 199 5.89 -8.08 -11.22
C ALA A 199 6.54 -6.72 -11.51
N SER A 200 6.16 -5.67 -10.80
CA SER A 200 6.81 -4.35 -10.90
C SER A 200 8.31 -4.41 -10.57
N PHE A 201 8.68 -5.11 -9.49
CA PHE A 201 10.08 -5.26 -9.09
C PHE A 201 10.91 -6.00 -10.17
N LEU A 202 10.35 -7.06 -10.75
CA LEU A 202 10.98 -7.81 -11.85
C LEU A 202 11.14 -6.96 -13.11
N ILE A 203 10.14 -6.13 -13.44
CA ILE A 203 10.20 -5.20 -14.57
C ILE A 203 11.34 -4.19 -14.37
N ILE A 204 11.42 -3.54 -13.21
CA ILE A 204 12.49 -2.58 -12.91
C ILE A 204 13.86 -3.25 -12.95
N SER A 205 13.98 -4.44 -12.34
CA SER A 205 15.22 -5.21 -12.38
C SER A 205 15.65 -5.54 -13.81
N THR A 206 14.70 -5.95 -14.66
CA THR A 206 14.95 -6.24 -16.08
C THR A 206 15.39 -5.00 -16.84
N GLN A 207 14.77 -3.83 -16.59
CA GLN A 207 15.18 -2.57 -17.21
C GLN A 207 16.60 -2.16 -16.82
N ILE A 208 16.94 -2.25 -15.53
CA ILE A 208 18.28 -1.93 -15.02
C ILE A 208 19.32 -2.86 -15.66
N LEU A 209 19.05 -4.17 -15.70
CA LEU A 209 19.94 -5.13 -16.34
C LEU A 209 20.13 -4.82 -17.83
N MET A 210 19.04 -4.63 -18.58
CA MET A 210 19.14 -4.25 -19.99
C MET A 210 19.92 -2.96 -20.21
N PHE A 211 19.75 -1.97 -19.33
CA PHE A 211 20.50 -0.72 -19.40
C PHE A 211 22.01 -0.95 -19.19
N ILE A 212 22.40 -1.78 -18.20
CA ILE A 212 23.79 -2.17 -17.96
C ILE A 212 24.36 -2.90 -19.17
N TRP A 213 23.62 -3.85 -19.74
CA TRP A 213 24.04 -4.59 -20.93
C TRP A 213 24.29 -3.71 -22.16
N ILE A 214 23.61 -2.57 -22.26
CA ILE A 214 23.80 -1.61 -23.36
C ILE A 214 24.96 -0.66 -23.08
N SER A 215 25.20 -0.32 -21.81
CA SER A 215 26.09 0.79 -21.43
C SER A 215 27.49 0.34 -21.02
N GLU A 216 27.62 -0.86 -20.47
CA GLU A 216 28.85 -1.33 -19.79
C GLU A 216 29.54 -2.48 -20.54
N GLU A 217 30.79 -2.76 -20.17
CA GLU A 217 31.54 -3.90 -20.68
C GLU A 217 30.90 -5.24 -20.26
N ALA A 218 31.02 -6.26 -21.12
CA ALA A 218 30.39 -7.57 -20.93
C ALA A 218 30.71 -8.21 -19.57
N ALA A 219 31.91 -8.00 -19.03
CA ALA A 219 32.29 -8.51 -17.72
C ALA A 219 31.41 -7.94 -16.59
N VAL A 220 31.15 -6.63 -16.61
CA VAL A 220 30.29 -5.95 -15.62
C VAL A 220 28.84 -6.43 -15.76
N ALA A 221 28.36 -6.56 -17.00
CA ALA A 221 27.02 -7.06 -17.29
C ALA A 221 26.77 -8.48 -16.75
N VAL A 222 27.74 -9.39 -16.92
CA VAL A 222 27.64 -10.76 -16.38
C VAL A 222 27.63 -10.78 -14.85
N VAL A 223 28.50 -10.01 -14.20
CA VAL A 223 28.52 -9.96 -12.72
C VAL A 223 27.21 -9.36 -12.17
N SER A 224 26.70 -8.29 -12.79
CA SER A 224 25.44 -7.67 -12.37
C SER A 224 24.22 -8.59 -12.54
N THR A 225 24.17 -9.39 -13.61
CA THR A 225 23.09 -10.37 -13.80
C THR A 225 23.16 -11.51 -12.79
N ALA A 226 24.36 -12.00 -12.46
CA ALA A 226 24.53 -13.02 -11.42
C ALA A 226 24.07 -12.53 -10.04
N ILE A 227 24.41 -11.28 -9.68
CA ILE A 227 23.95 -10.65 -8.43
C ILE A 227 22.42 -10.49 -8.43
N ALA A 228 21.84 -10.01 -9.54
CA ALA A 228 20.39 -9.86 -9.66
C ALA A 228 19.66 -11.20 -9.49
N LEU A 229 20.16 -12.28 -10.11
CA LEU A 229 19.61 -13.63 -9.94
C LEU A 229 19.72 -14.11 -8.49
N PHE A 230 20.85 -13.84 -7.83
CA PHE A 230 21.03 -14.18 -6.42
C PHE A 230 20.02 -13.44 -5.52
N CYS A 231 19.74 -12.17 -5.82
CA CYS A 231 18.70 -11.39 -5.12
C CYS A 231 17.28 -11.92 -5.36
N LEU A 232 17.03 -12.69 -6.43
CA LEU A 232 15.73 -13.28 -6.73
C LEU A 232 15.46 -14.61 -6.00
N ILE A 233 16.50 -15.27 -5.47
CA ILE A 233 16.37 -16.53 -4.71
C ILE A 233 15.30 -16.48 -3.61
N PRO A 234 15.28 -15.49 -2.68
CA PRO A 234 14.28 -15.47 -1.61
C PRO A 234 12.85 -15.43 -2.15
N PHE A 235 12.63 -14.73 -3.26
CA PHE A 235 11.31 -14.69 -3.90
C PHE A 235 10.93 -16.07 -4.42
N VAL A 236 11.80 -16.71 -5.19
CA VAL A 236 11.54 -18.07 -5.72
C VAL A 236 11.25 -19.05 -4.59
N THR A 237 11.98 -18.99 -3.48
CA THR A 237 11.76 -19.90 -2.33
C THR A 237 10.46 -19.65 -1.58
N ILE A 238 9.88 -18.44 -1.65
CA ILE A 238 8.59 -18.16 -1.02
C ILE A 238 7.42 -18.72 -1.86
N PHE A 239 7.60 -18.82 -3.18
CA PHE A 239 6.57 -19.31 -4.09
C PHE A 239 6.60 -20.83 -4.32
N LEU A 240 7.69 -21.51 -3.96
CA LEU A 240 7.93 -22.93 -4.20
C LEU A 240 7.69 -23.76 -2.94
#